data_AF-A0A6B9FMW5-F1
#
_entry.id   AF-A0A6B9FMW5-F1
#
_cell.length_a   1.000
_cell.length_b   1.000
_cell.length_c   1.000
_cell.angle_alpha   90.00
_cell.angle_beta   90.00
_cell.angle_gamma   90.00
#
_symmetry.space_group_name_H-M   'P 1'
#
loop_
_entity.id
_entity.type
_entity.pdbx_description
1 polymer ?
#
loop_
_entity_poly.entity_id
_entity_poly.type
_entity_poly.pdbx_seq_one_letter_code
_entity_poly.pdbx_strand_id
1 'polypeptide(L)' 'MKLTAVESDGPLRAVQPQKQAIDTHRLGNTLRTVYEGSIDTQPITDAHVELLLRLRQKERELRRAG' A
#
# COMPACT_ATOMS: atom_id res chain seq x y z
N MET A 1 9.52 1.68 53.40
CA MET A 1 10.56 2.59 52.84
C MET A 1 11.83 1.79 52.55
N LYS A 2 11.98 1.28 51.32
CA LYS A 2 13.26 1.04 50.63
C LYS A 2 12.96 0.56 49.21
N LEU A 3 13.13 1.46 48.24
CA LEU A 3 13.18 1.13 46.82
C LEU A 3 14.60 0.66 46.53
N THR A 4 14.76 -0.62 46.20
CA THR A 4 16.01 -1.15 45.68
C THR A 4 16.03 -0.89 44.17
N ALA A 5 16.77 0.14 43.77
CA ALA A 5 17.14 0.36 42.39
C ALA A 5 18.02 -0.82 41.95
N VAL A 6 17.47 -1.69 41.11
CA VAL A 6 18.27 -2.65 40.35
C VAL A 6 18.76 -1.88 39.13
N GLU A 7 20.02 -1.44 39.20
CA GLU A 7 20.76 -0.96 38.04
C GLU A 7 20.87 -2.11 37.02
N SER A 8 20.03 -2.04 35.98
CA SER A 8 20.13 -2.88 34.81
C SER A 8 21.19 -2.27 33.89
N ASP A 9 22.45 -2.50 34.22
CA ASP A 9 23.57 -2.16 33.36
C ASP A 9 23.64 -3.16 32.19
N GLY A 10 22.99 -2.79 31.11
CA GLY A 10 23.13 -3.44 29.82
C GLY A 10 22.93 -2.36 28.78
N PRO A 11 23.88 -2.13 27.85
CA PRO A 11 23.63 -1.20 26.77
C PRO A 11 22.45 -1.79 25.99
N LEU A 12 21.28 -1.19 26.15
CA LEU A 12 20.19 -1.27 25.19
C LEU A 12 20.80 -0.71 23.92
N ARG A 13 21.43 -1.61 23.16
CA ARG A 13 21.92 -1.36 21.82
C ARG A 13 20.71 -0.81 21.10
N ALA A 14 20.66 0.51 21.01
CA ALA A 14 19.68 1.18 20.20
C ALA A 14 19.80 0.50 18.84
N VAL A 15 18.81 -0.32 18.50
CA VAL A 15 18.61 -0.75 17.13
C VAL A 15 18.18 0.52 16.46
N GLN A 16 19.16 1.39 16.18
CA GLN A 16 19.01 2.45 15.23
C GLN A 16 18.50 1.73 14.00
N PRO A 17 17.28 2.06 13.52
CA PRO A 17 16.87 1.57 12.22
C PRO A 17 17.89 2.17 11.28
N GLN A 18 18.89 1.37 10.92
CA GLN A 18 19.76 1.71 9.81
C GLN A 18 18.78 1.86 8.67
N LYS A 19 18.52 3.10 8.25
CA LYS A 19 17.84 3.40 7.01
C LYS A 19 18.76 2.86 5.93
N GLN A 20 18.68 1.55 5.72
CA GLN A 20 19.34 0.90 4.62
C GLN A 20 18.71 1.56 3.40
N ALA A 21 19.54 2.20 2.59
CA ALA A 21 19.07 2.82 1.36
C ALA A 21 18.40 1.71 0.55
N ILE A 22 17.07 1.73 0.52
CA ILE A 22 16.30 0.76 -0.24
C ILE A 22 16.57 1.11 -1.69
N ASP A 23 17.10 0.15 -2.45
CA ASP A 23 17.14 0.24 -3.91
C ASP A 23 15.69 0.24 -4.41
N THR A 24 15.14 1.45 -4.60
CA THR A 24 13.76 1.67 -4.99
C THR A 24 13.48 1.14 -6.39
N HIS A 25 14.51 1.03 -7.25
CA HIS A 25 14.37 0.48 -8.59
C HIS A 25 14.15 -1.03 -8.51
N ARG A 26 14.99 -1.75 -7.76
CA ARG A 26 14.79 -3.20 -7.53
C ARG A 26 13.48 -3.48 -6.79
N LEU A 27 13.14 -2.65 -5.80
CA LEU A 27 11.87 -2.75 -5.09
C LEU A 27 10.68 -2.56 -6.05
N GLY A 28 10.71 -1.51 -6.88
CA GLY A 28 9.67 -1.21 -7.85
C GLY A 28 9.47 -2.36 -8.85
N ASN A 29 10.56 -2.92 -9.37
CA ASN A 29 10.49 -4.08 -10.27
C ASN A 29 9.87 -5.29 -9.57
N THR A 30 10.27 -5.57 -8.33
CA THR A 30 9.73 -6.69 -7.55
C THR A 30 8.23 -6.52 -7.32
N LEU A 31 7.80 -5.33 -6.89
CA LEU A 31 6.38 -5.03 -6.66
C LEU A 31 5.56 -5.12 -7.95
N ARG A 32 6.10 -4.63 -9.06
CA ARG A 32 5.47 -4.75 -10.38
C ARG A 32 5.27 -6.20 -10.78
N THR A 33 6.31 -7.04 -10.70
CA THR A 33 6.21 -8.47 -11.06
C THR A 33 5.14 -9.19 -10.23
N VAL A 34 5.06 -8.91 -8.93
CA VAL A 34 4.02 -9.48 -8.07
C VAL A 34 2.62 -9.00 -8.50
N TYR A 35 2.45 -7.71 -8.79
CA TYR A 35 1.18 -7.16 -9.27
C TYR A 35 0.75 -7.77 -10.61
N GLU A 36 1.65 -7.82 -11.59
CA GLU A 36 1.38 -8.38 -12.93
C GLU A 36 0.96 -9.86 -12.84
N GLY A 37 1.66 -10.65 -12.03
CA GLY A 37 1.35 -12.06 -11.86
C GLY A 37 0.05 -12.35 -11.10
N SER A 38 -0.45 -11.39 -10.31
CA SER A 38 -1.59 -11.64 -9.41
C SER A 38 -2.84 -10.84 -9.72
N ILE A 39 -2.72 -9.55 -10.07
CA ILE A 39 -3.85 -8.62 -10.23
C ILE A 39 -4.12 -8.35 -11.71
N ASP A 40 -3.09 -8.12 -12.52
CA ASP A 40 -3.25 -7.68 -13.92
C ASP A 40 -3.88 -8.77 -14.81
N THR A 41 -3.75 -10.04 -14.40
CA THR A 41 -4.37 -11.18 -15.07
C THR A 41 -5.80 -11.46 -14.61
N GLN A 42 -6.29 -10.76 -13.57
CA GLN A 42 -7.64 -11.00 -13.07
C GLN A 42 -8.68 -10.39 -14.02
N PRO A 43 -9.82 -11.07 -14.22
CA PRO A 43 -10.91 -10.49 -14.98
C PRO A 43 -11.45 -9.24 -14.28
N ILE A 44 -11.92 -8.27 -15.07
CA ILE A 44 -12.66 -7.13 -14.55
C ILE A 44 -13.94 -7.67 -13.89
N THR A 45 -14.14 -7.34 -12.62
CA THR A 45 -15.30 -7.80 -11.85
C THR A 45 -16.59 -7.11 -12.29
N ASP A 46 -17.73 -7.76 -12.09
CA ASP A 46 -19.04 -7.19 -12.39
C ASP A 46 -19.28 -5.86 -11.65
N ALA A 47 -18.76 -5.73 -10.42
CA ALA A 47 -18.82 -4.49 -9.67
C ALA A 47 -18.08 -3.34 -10.36
N HIS A 48 -16.89 -3.61 -10.93
CA HIS A 48 -16.16 -2.61 -11.72
C HIS A 48 -16.92 -2.24 -13.00
N VAL A 49 -17.50 -3.24 -13.69
CA VAL A 49 -18.32 -3.00 -14.88
C VAL A 49 -19.53 -2.14 -14.55
N GLU A 50 -20.24 -2.44 -13.47
CA GLU A 50 -21.40 -1.68 -13.02
C GLU A 50 -21.05 -0.21 -12.74
N LEU A 51 -19.93 0.03 -12.06
CA LEU A 51 -19.44 1.39 -11.79
C LEU A 51 -19.17 2.17 -13.09
N LEU A 52 -18.52 1.54 -14.07
CA LEU A 52 -18.26 2.15 -15.38
C LEU A 52 -19.55 2.47 -16.13
N LEU A 53 -20.53 1.57 -16.12
CA LEU A 53 -21.83 1.79 -16.75
C LEU A 53 -22.59 2.95 -16.08
N ARG A 54 -22.60 3.00 -14.75
CA ARG A 54 -23.20 4.10 -13.98
C ARG A 54 -22.53 5.44 -14.29
N LEU A 55 -21.20 5.47 -14.37
CA LEU A 55 -20.46 6.67 -14.75
C LEU A 55 -20.87 7.17 -16.13
N ARG A 56 -20.87 6.27 -17.13
CA ARG A 56 -21.26 6.58 -18.51
C ARG A 56 -22.69 7.11 -18.60
N GLN A 57 -23.60 6.55 -17.80
CA GLN A 57 -24.98 7.00 -17.75
C GLN A 57 -25.08 8.43 -17.24
N LYS A 58 -24.41 8.75 -16.12
CA LYS A 58 -24.35 10.12 -15.58
C LYS A 58 -23.76 11.13 -16.57
N GLU A 59 -22.70 10.75 -17.28
CA GLU A 59 -22.11 11.63 -18.31
C GLU A 59 -23.10 11.95 -19.44
N ARG A 60 -23.88 10.96 -19.89
CA ARG A 60 -24.90 11.17 -20.92
C ARG A 60 -26.02 12.06 -20.43
N GLU A 61 -26.44 11.90 -19.18
CA GLU A 61 -27.46 12.75 -18.55
C GLU A 61 -26.98 14.21 -18.49
N LEU A 62 -25.74 14.43 -18.06
CA LEU A 62 -25.12 15.77 -18.06
C LEU A 62 -25.10 16.39 -19.46
N ARG A 63 -24.74 15.63 -20.50
CA ARG A 63 -24.74 16.10 -21.89
C ARG A 63 -26.13 16.40 -22.46
N ARG A 64 -27.20 15.84 -21.88
CA ARG A 64 -28.59 16.11 -22.29
C ARG A 64 -29.21 17.28 -21.55
N ALA A 65 -28.68 17.61 -20.37
CA ALA A 65 -29.20 18.68 -19.51
C ALA A 65 -28.55 20.05 -19.80
N GLY A 66 -27.43 20.07 -20.53
CA GLY A 66 -26.82 21.27 -21.10
C GLY A 66 -27.27 21.48 -22.54
#